data_AF-A0A8W8I5W5-F1
#
_entry.id   AF-A0A8W8I5W5-F1
#
_cell.length_a   1.000
_cell.length_b   1.000
_cell.length_c   1.000
_cell.angle_alpha   90.00
_cell.angle_beta   90.00
_cell.angle_gamma   90.00
#
_symmetry.space_group_name_H-M   'P 1'
#
loop_
_entity.id
_entity.type
_entity.pdbx_description
1 polymer ?
#
loop_
_entity_poly.entity_id
_entity_poly.type
_entity_poly.pdbx_seq_one_letter_code
_entity_poly.pdbx_strand_id
1 'polypeptide(L)'
;GTVTGHCDKAGWIFVEWDNGQTFDYRYGNNGLMEAYDLTVCDEPRHIPENQTIATGCLVRRGYDWQWGDQDGSEESIGTVYRVEGRGEVYVIWPNGVKSNYRFGYKNKYDLLLCDPRDPEIMQLYQFQKEMFSDKKSTSSENKQ
;
A
#
# COMPACT_ATOMS: atom_id res chain seq x y z
N GLY A 1 6.35 -5.75 8.64
CA GLY A 1 6.61 -4.31 8.52
C GLY A 1 6.22 -3.83 7.13
N THR A 2 5.78 -2.58 7.01
CA THR A 2 5.33 -1.96 5.75
C THR A 2 6.28 -0.83 5.37
N VAL A 3 6.71 -0.79 4.10
CA VAL A 3 7.47 0.35 3.57
C VAL A 3 6.54 1.57 3.45
N THR A 4 6.86 2.66 4.14
CA THR A 4 6.03 3.87 4.17
C THR A 4 6.58 5.02 3.33
N GLY A 5 7.81 4.89 2.82
CA GLY A 5 8.42 5.83 1.89
C GLY A 5 9.93 5.69 1.75
N HIS A 6 10.50 6.52 0.87
CA HIS A 6 11.94 6.76 0.82
C HIS A 6 12.32 7.79 1.87
N CYS A 7 13.53 7.68 2.42
CA CYS A 7 14.10 8.75 3.24
C CYS A 7 14.96 9.70 2.38
N ASP A 8 15.39 10.81 2.98
CA ASP A 8 16.22 11.82 2.29
C ASP A 8 17.62 11.30 1.91
N LYS A 9 18.06 10.19 2.52
CA LYS A 9 19.32 9.51 2.18
C LYS A 9 19.08 8.56 1.00
N ALA A 10 19.81 8.75 -0.09
CA ALA A 10 19.75 7.85 -1.25
C ALA A 10 20.03 6.39 -0.83
N GLY A 11 19.19 5.46 -1.32
CA GLY A 11 19.31 4.03 -1.02
C GLY A 11 18.76 3.62 0.36
N TRP A 12 17.97 4.47 1.02
CA TRP A 12 17.36 4.16 2.31
C TRP A 12 15.85 4.39 2.30
N ILE A 13 15.12 3.53 3.02
CA ILE A 13 13.65 3.51 3.09
C ILE A 13 13.16 3.50 4.53
N PHE A 14 11.99 4.07 4.77
CA PHE A 14 11.29 3.96 6.05
C PHE A 14 10.39 2.72 6.07
N VAL A 15 10.46 1.96 7.16
CA VAL A 15 9.59 0.82 7.42
C VAL A 15 8.89 1.01 8.76
N GLU A 16 7.57 0.91 8.74
CA GLU A 16 6.72 0.84 9.93
C GLU A 16 6.44 -0.62 10.27
N TRP A 17 6.91 -1.04 11.44
CA TRP A 17 6.69 -2.38 11.96
C TRP A 17 5.33 -2.52 12.62
N ASP A 18 4.88 -3.77 12.75
CA ASP A 18 3.54 -4.13 13.24
C ASP A 18 3.35 -3.75 14.72
N ASN A 19 4.46 -3.53 15.44
CA ASN A 19 4.48 -2.98 16.79
C ASN A 19 4.41 -1.43 16.85
N GLY A 20 4.21 -0.77 15.69
CA GLY A 20 4.13 0.69 15.55
C GLY A 20 5.48 1.41 15.53
N GLN A 21 6.61 0.71 15.63
CA GLN A 21 7.93 1.35 15.55
C GLN A 21 8.31 1.60 14.09
N THR A 22 8.91 2.76 13.82
CA THR A 22 9.40 3.11 12.48
C THR A 22 10.92 3.28 12.50
N PHE A 23 11.60 2.65 11.54
CA PHE A 23 13.05 2.77 11.36
C PHE A 23 13.41 2.91 9.88
N ASP A 24 14.58 3.48 9.59
CA ASP A 24 15.17 3.51 8.26
C ASP A 24 16.15 2.35 8.03
N TYR A 25 16.11 1.80 6.82
CA TYR A 25 16.93 0.66 6.40
C TYR A 25 17.54 0.90 5.03
N ARG A 26 18.72 0.34 4.78
CA ARG A 26 19.30 0.36 3.43
C ARG A 26 18.53 -0.58 2.54
N TYR A 27 18.10 -0.06 1.40
CA TYR A 27 17.42 -0.83 0.38
C TYR A 27 17.68 -0.19 -0.98
N GLY A 28 18.77 -0.60 -1.61
CA GLY A 28 19.18 -0.14 -2.94
C GLY A 28 20.58 0.49 -2.95
N ASN A 29 20.81 1.34 -3.96
CA ASN A 29 22.10 1.94 -4.23
C ASN A 29 22.18 3.38 -3.70
N ASN A 30 23.27 3.73 -3.01
CA ASN A 30 23.51 5.09 -2.49
C ASN A 30 24.55 5.89 -3.31
N GLY A 31 24.93 5.40 -4.48
CA GLY A 31 25.97 5.96 -5.35
C GLY A 31 27.38 5.40 -5.11
N LEU A 32 27.59 4.65 -4.03
CA LEU A 32 28.87 3.99 -3.71
C LEU A 32 28.75 2.48 -3.61
N MET A 33 27.64 1.99 -3.06
CA MET A 33 27.38 0.57 -2.87
C MET A 33 25.89 0.26 -2.91
N GLU A 34 25.58 -1.00 -3.15
CA GLU A 34 24.24 -1.56 -2.96
C GLU A 34 24.16 -2.29 -1.63
N ALA A 35 23.10 -2.05 -0.87
CA ALA A 35 22.84 -2.73 0.38
C ALA A 35 21.34 -2.95 0.59
N TYR A 36 21.01 -4.12 1.14
CA TYR A 36 19.64 -4.56 1.39
C TYR A 36 19.57 -5.16 2.80
N ASP A 37 19.09 -4.37 3.76
CA ASP A 37 18.91 -4.79 5.15
C ASP A 37 17.59 -5.55 5.37
N LEU A 38 16.76 -5.66 4.34
CA LEU A 38 15.40 -6.20 4.38
C LEU A 38 15.15 -7.14 3.20
N THR A 39 14.24 -8.08 3.40
CA THR A 39 13.72 -8.99 2.35
C THR A 39 12.25 -8.69 2.11
N VAL A 40 11.81 -8.73 0.85
CA VAL A 40 10.40 -8.57 0.48
C VAL A 40 9.60 -9.76 0.98
N CYS A 41 8.44 -9.47 1.57
CA CYS A 41 7.43 -10.46 1.91
C CYS A 41 6.19 -10.17 1.07
N ASP A 42 5.67 -11.18 0.38
CA ASP A 42 4.50 -11.05 -0.49
C ASP A 42 3.17 -11.21 0.25
N GLU A 43 3.20 -11.61 1.52
CA GLU A 43 2.02 -11.79 2.35
C GLU A 43 1.48 -10.43 2.84
N PRO A 44 0.22 -10.09 2.54
CA PRO A 44 -0.39 -8.87 3.06
C PRO A 44 -0.51 -8.89 4.58
N ARG A 45 -0.43 -7.71 5.19
CA ARG A 45 -0.61 -7.58 6.65
C ARG A 45 -2.06 -7.88 7.03
N HIS A 46 -2.25 -8.76 8.01
CA HIS A 46 -3.55 -8.96 8.68
C HIS A 46 -3.90 -7.76 9.56
N ILE A 47 -5.18 -7.43 9.64
CA ILE A 47 -5.66 -6.31 10.48
C ILE A 47 -5.39 -6.65 11.95
N PRO A 48 -4.62 -5.81 12.69
CA PRO A 48 -4.40 -6.03 14.12
C PRO A 48 -5.71 -5.95 14.90
N GLU A 49 -5.93 -6.84 15.87
CA GLU A 49 -7.18 -6.90 16.66
C GLU A 49 -7.49 -5.59 17.42
N ASN A 50 -6.46 -4.79 17.71
CA ASN A 50 -6.55 -3.54 18.47
C ASN A 50 -6.60 -2.27 17.59
N GLN A 51 -6.63 -2.41 16.27
CA GLN A 51 -6.61 -1.27 15.35
C GLN A 51 -7.75 -1.34 14.35
N THR A 52 -8.34 -0.19 14.05
CA THR A 52 -9.37 -0.09 13.01
C THR A 52 -8.77 -0.08 11.61
N ILE A 53 -7.52 0.34 11.45
CA ILE A 53 -6.75 0.33 10.20
C ILE A 53 -5.27 0.59 10.52
N ALA A 54 -4.36 0.01 9.73
CA ALA A 54 -2.91 0.14 9.89
C ALA A 54 -2.22 0.29 8.52
N THR A 55 -0.95 0.71 8.50
CA THR A 55 -0.13 0.57 7.29
C THR A 55 -0.09 -0.90 6.85
N GLY A 56 -0.02 -1.17 5.55
CA GLY A 56 0.03 -2.52 5.00
C GLY A 56 -1.33 -3.22 4.92
N CYS A 57 -2.39 -2.67 5.53
CA CYS A 57 -3.74 -3.17 5.35
C CYS A 57 -4.18 -3.01 3.89
N LEU A 58 -4.96 -3.98 3.42
CA LEU A 58 -5.64 -3.93 2.14
C LEU A 58 -6.99 -3.24 2.27
N VAL A 59 -7.36 -2.45 1.27
CA VAL A 59 -8.62 -1.69 1.25
C VAL A 59 -9.23 -1.66 -0.14
N ARG A 60 -10.55 -1.46 -0.20
CA ARG A 60 -11.29 -1.11 -1.43
C ARG A 60 -12.12 0.15 -1.22
N ARG A 61 -12.71 0.69 -2.29
CA ARG A 61 -13.67 1.79 -2.17
C ARG A 61 -14.82 1.40 -1.21
N GLY A 62 -15.16 2.31 -0.33
CA GLY A 62 -16.17 2.16 0.72
C GLY A 62 -17.50 2.84 0.37
N TYR A 63 -18.42 2.82 1.33
CA TYR A 63 -19.78 3.33 1.15
C TYR A 63 -19.85 4.82 0.83
N ASP A 64 -18.98 5.63 1.45
CA ASP A 64 -18.97 7.08 1.27
C ASP A 64 -18.05 7.56 0.12
N TRP A 65 -17.55 6.63 -0.70
CA TRP A 65 -16.65 6.93 -1.80
C TRP A 65 -17.26 7.96 -2.76
N GLN A 66 -16.48 9.02 -3.02
CA GLN A 66 -16.88 10.14 -3.87
C GLN A 66 -15.75 10.58 -4.82
N TRP A 67 -14.73 9.73 -4.98
CA TRP A 67 -13.45 10.10 -5.60
C TRP A 67 -13.31 9.59 -7.03
N GLY A 68 -14.44 9.31 -7.70
CA GLY A 68 -14.47 8.83 -9.08
C GLY A 68 -13.68 7.52 -9.24
N ASP A 69 -12.83 7.47 -10.26
CA ASP A 69 -12.06 6.27 -10.62
C ASP A 69 -10.60 6.35 -10.14
N GLN A 70 -10.31 7.08 -9.06
CA GLN A 70 -8.95 7.19 -8.53
C GLN A 70 -8.35 5.83 -8.12
N ASP A 71 -9.19 4.90 -7.70
CA ASP A 71 -8.83 3.51 -7.42
C ASP A 71 -8.66 2.64 -8.68
N GLY A 72 -9.17 3.10 -9.82
CA GLY A 72 -9.04 2.47 -11.14
C GLY A 72 -10.23 1.59 -11.53
N SER A 73 -10.80 0.84 -10.59
CA SER A 73 -12.05 0.09 -10.77
C SER A 73 -12.68 -0.21 -9.40
N GLU A 74 -13.96 -0.61 -9.39
CA GLU A 74 -14.66 -1.00 -8.15
C GLU A 74 -14.04 -2.20 -7.44
N GLU A 75 -13.36 -3.06 -8.20
CA GLU A 75 -12.67 -4.26 -7.72
C GLU A 75 -11.19 -3.99 -7.37
N SER A 76 -10.74 -2.75 -7.42
CA SER A 76 -9.34 -2.45 -7.12
C SER A 76 -9.06 -2.55 -5.63
N ILE A 77 -8.01 -3.31 -5.28
CA ILE A 77 -7.51 -3.46 -3.91
C ILE A 77 -6.28 -2.56 -3.74
N GLY A 78 -6.44 -1.52 -2.94
CA GLY A 78 -5.38 -0.60 -2.56
C GLY A 78 -4.60 -1.08 -1.34
N THR A 79 -3.39 -0.55 -1.16
CA THR A 79 -2.56 -0.79 0.02
C THR A 79 -2.38 0.50 0.81
N VAL A 80 -2.66 0.45 2.11
CA VAL A 80 -2.45 1.59 3.02
C VAL A 80 -0.94 1.76 3.24
N TYR A 81 -0.41 2.96 3.03
CA TYR A 81 1.01 3.25 3.29
C TYR A 81 1.23 4.30 4.38
N ARG A 82 0.17 4.96 4.86
CA ARG A 82 0.21 5.89 6.00
C ARG A 82 -1.18 6.03 6.61
N VAL A 83 -1.23 6.12 7.95
CA VAL A 83 -2.45 6.42 8.72
C VAL A 83 -2.18 7.67 9.55
N GLU A 84 -3.07 8.65 9.50
CA GLU A 84 -2.99 9.86 10.32
C GLU A 84 -4.10 9.89 11.38
N GLY A 85 -3.79 10.47 12.55
CA GLY A 85 -4.60 10.38 13.76
C GLY A 85 -6.01 11.00 13.70
N ARG A 86 -6.40 11.64 12.59
CA ARG A 86 -7.74 12.21 12.39
C ARG A 86 -8.68 11.33 11.55
N GLY A 87 -8.27 10.09 11.25
CA GLY A 87 -9.03 9.20 10.36
C GLY A 87 -8.81 9.53 8.89
N GLU A 88 -7.63 10.06 8.55
CA GLU A 88 -7.16 10.23 7.18
C GLU A 88 -6.16 9.12 6.87
N VAL A 89 -6.39 8.40 5.77
CA VAL A 89 -5.63 7.20 5.41
C VAL A 89 -5.12 7.35 4.00
N TYR A 90 -3.82 7.14 3.81
CA TYR A 90 -3.18 7.24 2.51
C TYR A 90 -3.04 5.85 1.88
N VAL A 91 -3.50 5.75 0.64
CA VAL A 91 -3.57 4.50 -0.12
C VAL A 91 -2.83 4.65 -1.43
N ILE A 92 -2.09 3.61 -1.81
CA ILE A 92 -1.63 3.42 -3.18
C ILE A 92 -2.53 2.39 -3.87
N TRP A 93 -3.08 2.77 -5.02
CA TRP A 93 -3.93 1.91 -5.82
C TRP A 93 -3.13 1.16 -6.89
N PRO A 94 -3.66 0.07 -7.46
CA PRO A 94 -2.96 -0.75 -8.45
C PRO A 94 -2.56 0.02 -9.71
N ASN A 95 -3.37 1.01 -10.10
CA ASN A 95 -3.10 1.93 -11.20
C ASN A 95 -1.95 2.93 -10.91
N GLY A 96 -1.36 2.89 -9.72
CA GLY A 96 -0.26 3.76 -9.28
C GLY A 96 -0.70 5.10 -8.66
N VAL A 97 -2.01 5.40 -8.64
CA VAL A 97 -2.54 6.59 -7.98
C VAL A 97 -2.30 6.51 -6.49
N LYS A 98 -1.78 7.61 -5.92
CA LYS A 98 -1.59 7.79 -4.48
C LYS A 98 -2.46 8.95 -4.02
N SER A 99 -3.27 8.73 -3.00
CA SER A 99 -4.16 9.75 -2.46
C SER A 99 -4.54 9.41 -1.01
N ASN A 100 -5.25 10.32 -0.34
CA ASN A 100 -5.77 10.13 1.01
C ASN A 100 -7.30 10.14 1.04
N TYR A 101 -7.85 9.35 1.97
CA TYR A 101 -9.27 9.06 2.06
C TYR A 101 -9.74 9.07 3.51
N ARG A 102 -11.04 9.24 3.71
CA ARG A 102 -11.64 9.28 5.04
C ARG A 102 -11.90 7.88 5.54
N PHE A 103 -11.48 7.62 6.77
CA PHE A 103 -11.79 6.42 7.52
C PHE A 103 -12.19 6.83 8.94
N GLY A 104 -13.43 7.29 9.08
CA GLY A 104 -13.99 7.83 10.32
C GLY A 104 -13.97 9.36 10.42
N TYR A 105 -13.19 10.06 9.58
CA TYR A 105 -13.21 11.53 9.55
C TYR A 105 -14.60 12.05 9.13
N LYS A 106 -15.20 12.92 9.96
CA LYS A 106 -16.58 13.42 9.80
C LYS A 106 -17.64 12.31 9.67
N ASN A 107 -17.42 11.16 10.32
CA ASN A 107 -18.29 9.98 10.22
C ASN A 107 -18.45 9.46 8.77
N LYS A 108 -17.39 9.58 7.97
CA LYS A 108 -17.35 9.09 6.59
C LYS A 108 -16.30 8.02 6.41
N TYR A 109 -16.65 6.99 5.65
CA TYR A 109 -15.83 5.82 5.35
C TYR A 109 -15.75 5.64 3.84
N ASP A 110 -14.77 6.33 3.26
CA ASP A 110 -14.43 6.22 1.85
C ASP A 110 -13.73 4.89 1.55
N LEU A 111 -13.19 4.22 2.56
CA LEU A 111 -12.49 2.94 2.43
C LEU A 111 -13.20 1.85 3.22
N LEU A 112 -13.13 0.63 2.70
CA LEU A 112 -13.51 -0.59 3.40
C LEU A 112 -12.29 -1.50 3.50
N LEU A 113 -12.04 -2.06 4.69
CA LEU A 113 -10.97 -3.02 4.91
C LEU A 113 -11.23 -4.33 4.16
N CYS A 114 -10.16 -4.90 3.63
CA CYS A 114 -10.14 -6.20 2.98
C CYS A 114 -9.38 -7.18 3.87
N ASP A 115 -10.02 -8.30 4.23
CA ASP A 115 -9.40 -9.34 5.06
C ASP A 115 -8.52 -10.25 4.18
N PRO A 116 -7.20 -10.33 4.40
CA PRO A 116 -6.34 -11.23 3.64
C PRO A 116 -6.62 -12.72 3.89
N ARG A 117 -7.49 -13.06 4.85
CA ARG A 117 -7.96 -14.44 5.06
C ARG A 117 -9.14 -14.80 4.17
N ASP A 118 -9.76 -13.82 3.51
CA ASP A 118 -10.82 -14.04 2.55
C ASP A 118 -10.23 -14.48 1.20
N PRO A 119 -10.52 -15.70 0.72
CA PRO A 119 -9.98 -16.21 -0.54
C PRO A 119 -10.36 -15.36 -1.75
N GLU A 120 -11.55 -14.76 -1.77
CA GLU A 120 -12.02 -13.95 -2.91
C GLU A 120 -11.22 -12.65 -3.00
N ILE A 121 -10.98 -12.01 -1.85
CA ILE A 121 -10.12 -10.82 -1.73
C ILE A 121 -8.70 -11.14 -2.18
N MET A 122 -8.14 -12.26 -1.73
CA MET A 122 -6.77 -12.63 -2.07
C MET A 122 -6.62 -13.01 -3.54
N GLN A 123 -7.62 -13.69 -4.12
CA GLN A 123 -7.62 -14.00 -5.55
C GLN A 123 -7.61 -12.72 -6.39
N LEU A 124 -8.45 -11.75 -6.04
CA LEU A 124 -8.51 -10.45 -6.72
C LEU A 124 -7.20 -9.67 -6.56
N TYR A 125 -6.64 -9.63 -5.35
CA TYR A 125 -5.38 -8.96 -5.05
C TYR A 125 -4.19 -9.56 -5.80
N GLN A 126 -4.11 -10.88 -5.94
CA GLN A 126 -3.03 -11.50 -6.72
C GLN A 126 -3.22 -11.29 -8.22
N PHE A 127 -4.45 -11.44 -8.72
CA PHE A 127 -4.76 -11.18 -10.13
C PHE A 127 -4.39 -9.76 -10.56
N GLN A 128 -4.70 -8.74 -9.74
CA GLN A 128 -4.26 -7.38 -10.04
C GLN A 128 -2.73 -7.25 -10.04
N LYS A 129 -2.00 -7.87 -9.10
CA LYS A 129 -0.53 -7.78 -9.04
C LYS A 129 0.11 -8.32 -10.31
N GLU A 130 -0.38 -9.43 -10.83
CA GLU A 130 0.08 -10.04 -12.08
C GLU A 130 -0.18 -9.11 -13.28
N MET A 131 -1.41 -8.61 -13.43
CA MET A 131 -1.80 -7.70 -14.51
C MET A 131 -0.97 -6.41 -14.56
N PHE A 132 -0.60 -5.86 -13.40
CA PHE A 132 0.21 -4.63 -13.34
C PHE A 132 1.72 -4.89 -13.41
N SER A 133 2.18 -6.10 -13.08
CA SER A 133 3.56 -6.54 -13.32
C SER A 133 3.86 -6.62 -14.81
N ASP A 134 2.98 -7.26 -15.59
CA ASP A 134 3.16 -7.44 -17.04
C ASP A 134 3.14 -6.11 -17.81
N LYS A 135 2.32 -5.15 -17.38
CA LYS A 135 2.28 -3.80 -17.95
C LYS A 135 3.58 -3.03 -17.73
N LYS A 136 4.28 -3.24 -16.61
CA LYS A 136 5.59 -2.62 -16.36
C LYS A 136 6.64 -3.18 -17.30
N SER A 137 6.71 -4.50 -17.44
CA SER A 137 7.66 -5.19 -18.33
C SER A 137 7.53 -4.73 -19.79
N THR A 138 6.30 -4.70 -20.30
CA THR A 138 5.98 -4.26 -21.67
C THR A 138 6.20 -2.75 -21.91
N SER A 139 6.07 -1.92 -20.87
CA SER A 139 6.35 -0.47 -20.96
C SER A 139 7.83 -0.13 -20.92
N SER A 140 8.66 -0.96 -20.27
CA SER A 140 10.12 -0.80 -20.25
C SER A 140 10.80 -1.21 -21.56
N GLU A 141 10.25 -2.17 -22.31
CA GLU A 141 10.79 -2.61 -23.60
C GLU A 141 10.55 -1.58 -24.73
N ASN A 142 9.51 -0.76 -24.63
CA ASN A 142 9.17 0.27 -25.62
C ASN A 142 9.89 1.61 -25.42
N LYS A 143 10.89 1.67 -24.54
CA LYS A 143 11.72 2.87 -24.27
C LYS A 143 13.18 2.72 -24.70
N GLN A 144 13.50 1.77 -25.58
CA GLN A 144 14.85 1.56 -26.11
C GLN A 144 14.97 1.98 -27.57
#